data_AF-A0A5V4W1Y6-F1
#
_entry.id   AF-A0A5V4W1Y6-F1
#
_cell.length_a   1.000
_cell.length_b   1.000
_cell.length_c   1.000
_cell.angle_alpha   90.00
_cell.angle_beta   90.00
_cell.angle_gamma   90.00
#
_symmetry.space_group_name_H-M   'P 1'
#
loop_
_entity.id
_entity.type
_entity.pdbx_description
1 polymer ?
#
loop_
_entity_poly.entity_id
_entity_poly.type
_entity_poly.pdbx_seq_one_letter_code
_entity_poly.pdbx_strand_id
1 'polypeptide(L)'
;MQIKIAAPLGGDAIIEFDDNEEVSGRLSIISGDITEDMIAEAIAGANPNSYMGFVNTLDAPASDVLRTLHLYAGWFVDWPAVDGGDEDDDDDFGDHVDQIVY
;
A
#
# COMPACT_ATOMS: atom_id res chain seq x y z
N MET A 1 -9.83 -0.59 11.75
CA MET A 1 -8.80 0.44 11.43
C MET A 1 -9.36 1.41 10.39
N GLN A 2 -9.04 2.70 10.49
CA GLN A 2 -9.35 3.70 9.46
C GLN A 2 -8.05 4.27 8.90
N ILE A 3 -7.96 4.41 7.58
CA ILE A 3 -6.82 5.04 6.90
C ILE A 3 -7.29 5.94 5.76
N LYS A 4 -6.45 6.89 5.38
CA LYS A 4 -6.69 7.76 4.23
C LYS A 4 -6.08 7.19 2.96
N ILE A 5 -6.80 7.27 1.85
CA ILE A 5 -6.30 6.96 0.51
C ILE A 5 -6.53 8.15 -0.43
N ALA A 6 -5.67 8.31 -1.44
CA ALA A 6 -5.87 9.30 -2.50
C ALA A 6 -5.45 8.75 -3.87
N ALA A 7 -6.27 9.00 -4.88
CA ALA A 7 -6.01 8.54 -6.24
C ALA A 7 -5.03 9.51 -6.96
N PRO A 8 -4.13 9.02 -7.83
CA PRO A 8 -3.16 9.85 -8.54
C PRO A 8 -3.80 10.82 -9.55
N LEU A 9 -5.05 10.54 -9.96
CA LEU A 9 -5.85 11.40 -10.83
C LEU A 9 -6.65 12.47 -10.05
N GLY A 10 -6.52 12.51 -8.73
CA GLY A 10 -7.29 13.38 -7.83
C GLY A 10 -8.45 12.67 -7.15
N GLY A 11 -8.90 13.24 -6.03
CA GLY A 11 -9.88 12.64 -5.12
C GLY A 11 -9.20 11.89 -3.97
N ASP A 12 -9.74 12.07 -2.76
CA ASP A 12 -9.30 11.35 -1.56
C ASP A 12 -10.50 10.76 -0.80
N ALA A 13 -10.23 9.73 -0.01
CA ALA A 13 -11.21 9.06 0.82
C ALA A 13 -10.62 8.49 2.11
N ILE A 14 -11.48 8.29 3.08
CA ILE A 14 -11.21 7.57 4.31
C ILE A 14 -11.93 6.23 4.20
N ILE A 15 -11.17 5.14 4.33
CA ILE A 15 -11.68 3.77 4.29
C ILE A 15 -11.46 3.11 5.65
N GLU A 16 -12.41 2.26 6.03
CA GLU A 16 -12.38 1.44 7.23
C GLU A 16 -12.29 -0.04 6.83
N PHE A 17 -11.45 -0.78 7.54
CA PHE A 17 -11.33 -2.23 7.41
C PHE A 17 -10.89 -2.81 8.76
N ASP A 18 -11.22 -4.07 9.02
CA ASP A 18 -10.72 -4.77 10.20
C ASP A 18 -9.46 -5.56 9.81
N ASP A 19 -8.36 -5.33 10.54
CA ASP A 19 -7.04 -5.94 10.27
C ASP A 19 -6.77 -7.14 11.20
N ASN A 20 -7.83 -7.71 11.78
CA ASN A 20 -7.72 -8.82 12.72
C ASN A 20 -7.46 -10.14 11.98
N GLU A 21 -6.38 -10.85 12.37
CA GLU A 21 -5.72 -11.89 11.56
C GLU A 21 -6.62 -13.05 11.09
N GLU A 22 -7.74 -13.33 11.77
CA GLU A 22 -8.64 -14.43 11.36
C GLU A 22 -9.48 -14.10 10.11
N VAL A 23 -9.84 -12.83 9.90
CA VAL A 23 -10.61 -12.38 8.73
C VAL A 23 -10.30 -10.90 8.45
N SER A 24 -9.26 -10.62 7.67
CA SER A 24 -9.03 -9.27 7.13
C SER A 24 -10.29 -8.82 6.38
N GLY A 25 -11.00 -7.83 6.93
CA GLY A 25 -12.32 -7.45 6.48
C GLY A 25 -12.31 -6.88 5.05
N ARG A 26 -13.47 -6.91 4.38
CA ARG A 26 -13.64 -6.10 3.16
C ARG A 26 -13.48 -4.62 3.50
N LEU A 27 -12.81 -3.89 2.62
CA LEU A 27 -12.68 -2.44 2.76
C LEU A 27 -14.08 -1.79 2.66
N SER A 28 -14.35 -0.81 3.50
CA SER A 28 -15.60 -0.04 3.52
C SER A 28 -15.26 1.44 3.41
N ILE A 29 -15.84 2.14 2.43
CA ILE A 29 -15.58 3.56 2.24
C ILE A 29 -16.46 4.36 3.20
N ILE A 30 -15.85 5.13 4.11
CA ILE A 30 -16.55 5.90 5.14
C ILE A 30 -16.86 7.32 4.65
N SER A 31 -15.95 7.93 3.89
CA SER A 31 -16.08 9.30 3.41
C SER A 31 -15.11 9.58 2.25
N GLY A 32 -15.44 10.53 1.37
CA GLY A 32 -14.57 10.98 0.28
C GLY A 32 -15.22 10.94 -1.10
N ASP A 33 -14.41 11.25 -2.12
CA ASP A 33 -14.82 11.28 -3.53
C ASP A 33 -14.56 9.95 -4.27
N ILE A 34 -13.72 9.08 -3.70
CA ILE A 34 -13.41 7.75 -4.26
C ILE A 34 -14.58 6.78 -4.00
N THR A 35 -14.94 5.99 -5.00
CA THR A 35 -15.96 4.94 -4.92
C THR A 35 -15.36 3.53 -5.03
N GLU A 36 -16.13 2.51 -4.66
CA GLU A 36 -15.72 1.11 -4.84
C GLU A 36 -15.43 0.77 -6.31
N ASP A 37 -16.20 1.34 -7.24
CA ASP A 37 -16.03 1.13 -8.68
C ASP A 37 -14.65 1.64 -9.15
N MET A 38 -14.24 2.83 -8.71
CA MET A 38 -12.90 3.39 -9.01
C MET A 38 -11.76 2.52 -8.44
N ILE A 39 -11.96 1.92 -7.27
CA ILE A 39 -10.97 0.99 -6.69
C ILE A 39 -10.93 -0.30 -7.50
N ALA A 40 -12.09 -0.85 -7.87
CA ALA A 40 -12.19 -2.05 -8.69
C ALA A 40 -11.53 -1.84 -10.06
N GLU A 41 -11.77 -0.72 -10.74
CA GLU A 41 -11.10 -0.35 -11.99
C GLU A 41 -9.57 -0.24 -11.81
N ALA A 42 -9.10 0.39 -10.74
CA ALA A 42 -7.68 0.57 -10.46
C ALA A 42 -6.92 -0.75 -10.24
N ILE A 43 -7.57 -1.76 -9.63
CA ILE A 43 -6.97 -3.08 -9.39
C ILE A 43 -7.28 -4.11 -10.47
N ALA A 44 -8.31 -3.93 -11.30
CA ALA A 44 -8.73 -4.92 -12.31
C ALA A 44 -7.62 -5.26 -13.34
N GLY A 45 -6.73 -4.32 -13.62
CA GLY A 45 -5.56 -4.52 -14.48
C GLY A 45 -4.36 -5.22 -13.80
N ALA A 46 -4.37 -5.32 -12.47
CA ALA A 46 -3.29 -5.96 -11.73
C ALA A 46 -3.24 -7.45 -12.04
N ASN A 47 -2.03 -8.00 -12.21
CA ASN A 47 -1.86 -9.44 -12.36
C ASN A 47 -1.80 -10.08 -10.97
N PRO A 48 -2.80 -10.88 -10.55
CA PRO A 48 -2.84 -11.40 -9.19
C PRO A 48 -1.66 -12.35 -8.95
N ASN A 49 -0.85 -12.03 -7.94
CA ASN A 49 0.41 -12.72 -7.67
C ASN A 49 0.59 -12.90 -6.17
N SER A 50 0.40 -14.14 -5.68
CA SER A 50 0.52 -14.46 -4.25
C SER A 50 1.91 -14.17 -3.66
N TYR A 51 2.98 -14.14 -4.47
CA TYR A 51 4.32 -13.78 -3.97
C TYR A 51 4.46 -12.28 -3.67
N MET A 52 3.75 -11.43 -4.43
CA MET A 52 3.69 -9.98 -4.19
C MET A 52 2.45 -9.56 -3.39
N GLY A 53 1.53 -10.48 -3.10
CA GLY A 53 0.18 -10.20 -2.58
C GLY A 53 -0.55 -9.12 -3.38
N PHE A 54 -0.49 -9.23 -4.71
CA PHE A 54 -1.34 -8.42 -5.58
C PHE A 54 -2.64 -9.15 -5.85
N VAL A 55 -3.74 -8.39 -5.81
CA VAL A 55 -5.11 -8.85 -6.00
C VAL A 55 -5.83 -7.94 -6.98
N ASN A 56 -6.71 -8.51 -7.80
CA ASN A 56 -7.44 -7.78 -8.84
C ASN A 56 -8.96 -7.74 -8.59
N THR A 57 -9.36 -7.91 -7.32
CA THR A 57 -10.76 -7.97 -6.89
C THR A 57 -10.93 -7.36 -5.49
N LEU A 58 -12.07 -6.71 -5.26
CA LEU A 58 -12.49 -6.18 -3.96
C LEU A 58 -12.93 -7.27 -2.96
N ASP A 59 -13.08 -8.52 -3.42
CA ASP A 59 -13.40 -9.66 -2.55
C ASP A 59 -12.22 -10.13 -1.69
N ALA A 60 -11.01 -9.66 -2.02
CA ALA A 60 -9.78 -9.95 -1.32
C ALA A 60 -9.64 -9.18 0.01
N PRO A 61 -8.73 -9.59 0.91
CA PRO A 61 -8.33 -8.83 2.09
C PRO A 61 -8.09 -7.35 1.79
N ALA A 62 -8.64 -6.45 2.61
CA ALA A 62 -8.42 -5.01 2.42
C ALA A 62 -6.92 -4.66 2.36
N SER A 63 -6.09 -5.28 3.19
CA SER A 63 -4.64 -5.06 3.24
C SER A 63 -3.94 -5.41 1.91
N ASP A 64 -4.36 -6.45 1.20
CA ASP A 64 -3.86 -6.79 -0.16
C ASP A 64 -4.39 -5.82 -1.23
N VAL A 65 -5.68 -5.41 -1.14
CA VAL A 65 -6.28 -4.43 -2.06
C VAL A 65 -5.55 -3.09 -1.97
N LEU A 66 -5.33 -2.61 -0.75
CA LEU A 66 -4.59 -1.39 -0.44
C LEU A 66 -3.13 -1.47 -0.90
N ARG A 67 -2.48 -2.63 -0.74
CA ARG A 67 -1.12 -2.85 -1.24
C ARG A 67 -1.05 -2.85 -2.77
N THR A 68 -2.06 -3.39 -3.44
CA THR A 68 -2.19 -3.28 -4.90
C THR A 68 -2.44 -1.83 -5.34
N LEU A 69 -3.36 -1.11 -4.69
CA LEU A 69 -3.60 0.30 -4.97
C LEU A 69 -2.32 1.14 -4.86
N HIS A 70 -1.56 0.92 -3.80
CA HIS A 70 -0.31 1.65 -3.57
C HIS A 70 0.77 1.32 -4.62
N LEU A 71 1.09 0.03 -4.80
CA LEU A 71 2.26 -0.40 -5.58
C LEU A 71 1.99 -0.58 -7.08
N TYR A 72 0.76 -0.92 -7.48
CA TYR A 72 0.38 -1.12 -8.89
C TYR A 72 -0.34 0.10 -9.47
N ALA A 73 -1.36 0.62 -8.77
CA ALA A 73 -2.13 1.76 -9.27
C ALA A 73 -1.51 3.13 -8.95
N GLY A 74 -0.47 3.18 -8.09
CA GLY A 74 0.22 4.42 -7.71
C GLY A 74 -0.60 5.33 -6.80
N TRP A 75 -1.54 4.78 -6.03
CA TRP A 75 -2.35 5.56 -5.08
C TRP A 75 -1.55 5.86 -3.81
N PHE A 76 -1.82 7.01 -3.21
CA PHE A 76 -1.34 7.30 -1.87
C PHE A 76 -2.19 6.52 -0.87
N VAL A 77 -1.53 5.84 0.07
CA VAL A 77 -2.17 5.12 1.19
C VAL A 77 -1.46 5.57 2.46
N ASP A 78 -2.21 6.22 3.34
CA ASP A 78 -1.77 6.69 4.65
C ASP A 78 -1.76 5.51 5.62
N TRP A 79 -0.78 4.63 5.44
CA TRP A 79 -0.57 3.50 6.34
C TRP A 79 -0.34 4.02 7.76
N PRO A 80 -0.91 3.35 8.79
CA PRO A 80 -0.60 3.70 10.16
C PRO A 80 0.91 3.62 10.36
N ALA A 81 1.46 4.51 11.19
CA ALA A 81 2.79 4.31 11.72
C ALA A 81 2.77 3.00 12.53
N VAL A 82 3.24 1.92 11.91
CA VAL A 82 3.74 0.77 12.66
C VAL A 82 4.91 1.30 13.46
N ASP A 83 4.86 1.11 14.78
CA ASP A 83 6.00 1.38 15.67
C ASP A 83 7.04 0.28 15.42
N GLY A 84 7.67 0.38 14.25
CA GLY A 84 8.73 -0.49 13.80
C GLY A 84 9.97 -0.14 14.59
N GLY A 85 10.10 -0.78 15.75
CA GLY A 85 11.30 -0.71 16.57
C GLY A 85 12.48 -1.39 15.87
N ASP A 86 13.13 -0.65 14.98
CA ASP A 86 14.55 -0.77 14.62
C ASP A 86 15.09 0.67 14.49
N GLU A 87 15.61 1.18 15.62
CA GLU A 87 16.72 2.14 15.59
C GLU A 87 17.99 1.33 15.28
N ASP A 88 18.83 1.79 14.35
CA ASP A 88 20.07 1.11 13.86
C ASP A 88 19.85 -0.22 13.09
N ASP A 89 20.76 -0.82 12.30
CA ASP A 89 21.81 -0.29 11.40
C ASP A 89 21.27 -0.43 9.93
N ASP A 90 21.85 0.08 8.83
CA ASP A 90 23.11 0.75 8.52
C ASP A 90 22.87 1.69 7.29
N ASP A 91 23.68 2.75 7.13
CA ASP A 91 23.67 3.70 6.01
C ASP A 91 25.11 3.86 5.44
N ASP A 92 25.84 2.74 5.30
CA ASP A 92 27.14 2.69 4.61
C ASP A 92 27.01 2.24 3.14
N PHE A 93 26.74 3.23 2.29
CA PHE A 93 27.19 3.24 0.89
C PHE A 93 28.22 4.37 0.69
N GLY A 94 29.30 4.34 1.48
CA GLY A 94 30.38 5.32 1.48
C GLY A 94 31.59 4.94 0.62
N ASP A 95 31.64 5.44 -0.62
CA ASP A 95 32.79 5.30 -1.53
C ASP A 95 34.11 5.85 -0.94
N HIS A 96 35.10 4.98 -0.62
CA HIS A 96 36.53 5.31 -0.74
C HIS A 96 37.56 4.14 -0.65
N VAL A 97 37.89 3.50 -1.78
CA VAL A 97 39.22 2.89 -2.09
C VAL A 97 39.36 2.83 -3.63
N ASP A 98 40.49 3.09 -4.28
CA ASP A 98 41.89 3.13 -3.86
C ASP A 98 42.64 4.29 -4.56
N GLN A 99 43.51 5.00 -3.83
CA GLN A 99 44.30 6.10 -4.38
C GLN A 99 45.58 5.57 -5.02
N ILE A 100 45.63 5.54 -6.36
CA ILE A 100 46.83 5.18 -7.13
C ILE A 100 48.02 6.06 -6.72
N VAL A 101 49.08 5.45 -6.19
CA VAL A 101 50.38 6.10 -5.96
C VAL A 101 51.38 5.58 -6.99
N TYR A 102 52.12 6.51 -7.61
CA TYR A 102 53.14 6.30 -8.63
C TYR A 102 54.55 6.56 -8.06
#